data_AF-A0A2H5N3X6-F1
#
_entry.id   AF-A0A2H5N3X6-F1
#
_cell.length_a   1.000
_cell.length_b   1.000
_cell.length_c   1.000
_cell.angle_alpha   90.00
_cell.angle_beta   90.00
_cell.angle_gamma   90.00
#
_symmetry.space_group_name_H-M   'P 1'
#
loop_
_entity.id
_entity.type
_entity.pdbx_description
1 polymer ?
#
loop_
_entity_poly.entity_id
_entity_poly.type
_entity_poly.pdbx_seq_one_letter_code
_entity_poly.pdbx_strand_id
1 'polypeptide(L)'
;MDRSWMHLRNKLCKEYLDGTKSFMKVAEQCAHENNLVRCPCKECQKFDIDLNLPHVRRCVNNIMGGRYRDMRHWMYDHYLDYPSLEEALKHSYPGICPDDWAWLCHNIYNSASFQTQSTKNKANRAKLPYVHCGGSRPFVNYLEDDMVDGEIELFRVTHFSKTKGWVNEVAHLNHDQMVEIQQQQQTDPEETKPLTQREICIEVLGKKSGYFRGLGNGPRPTSNHGVDTSEADRLHGIISSQQSRLDSQDVELQEQKKTIDQLESRLSQFEGMMQQFFSSQGSAFRFTDSATQ
;
A
#
# COMPACT_ATOMS: atom_id res chain seq x y z
N MET A 1 6.30 38.79 -19.47
CA MET A 1 6.52 38.78 -18.00
C MET A 1 7.89 38.19 -17.74
N ASP A 2 8.71 38.82 -16.92
CA ASP A 2 10.01 38.26 -16.51
C ASP A 2 9.79 36.94 -15.76
N ARG A 3 10.61 35.92 -16.06
CA ARG A 3 10.53 34.55 -15.53
C ARG A 3 11.77 34.15 -14.76
N SER A 4 12.78 35.02 -14.68
CA SER A 4 14.05 34.77 -13.99
C SER A 4 13.85 34.36 -12.53
N TRP A 5 12.85 34.95 -11.86
CA TRP A 5 12.48 34.67 -10.47
C TRP A 5 12.04 33.22 -10.24
N MET A 6 11.50 32.51 -11.24
CA MET A 6 11.03 31.13 -11.09
C MET A 6 12.17 30.16 -10.75
N HIS A 7 13.39 30.47 -11.20
CA HIS A 7 14.57 29.62 -11.04
C HIS A 7 15.40 29.92 -9.78
N LEU A 8 15.00 30.91 -8.97
CA LEU A 8 15.68 31.22 -7.71
C LEU A 8 15.54 30.07 -6.71
N ARG A 9 16.66 29.63 -6.11
CA ARG A 9 16.64 28.55 -5.08
C ARG A 9 15.92 28.99 -3.80
N ASN A 10 16.10 30.24 -3.40
CA ASN A 10 15.46 30.79 -2.21
C ASN A 10 14.06 31.30 -2.55
N LYS A 11 13.02 30.59 -2.10
CA LYS A 11 11.61 30.91 -2.38
C LYS A 11 11.01 31.96 -1.44
N LEU A 12 11.78 32.44 -0.47
CA LEU A 12 11.37 33.45 0.50
C LEU A 12 12.05 34.81 0.24
N CYS A 13 12.91 34.91 -0.78
CA CYS A 13 13.53 36.18 -1.14
C CYS A 13 12.52 37.15 -1.75
N LYS A 14 12.82 38.45 -1.64
CA LYS A 14 11.94 39.53 -2.12
C LYS A 14 11.70 39.42 -3.62
N GLU A 15 12.72 39.06 -4.41
CA GLU A 15 12.57 38.92 -5.86
C GLU A 15 11.60 37.79 -6.25
N TYR A 16 11.59 36.67 -5.51
CA TYR A 16 10.65 35.58 -5.76
C TYR A 16 9.21 35.96 -5.41
N LEU A 17 9.02 36.67 -4.30
CA LEU A 17 7.70 37.12 -3.86
C LEU A 17 7.12 38.19 -4.80
N ASP A 18 7.94 39.14 -5.24
CA ASP A 18 7.52 40.19 -6.18
C ASP A 18 7.21 39.63 -7.58
N GLY A 19 7.99 38.63 -8.03
CA GLY A 19 7.71 37.86 -9.23
C GLY A 19 6.39 37.08 -9.15
N THR A 20 6.14 36.43 -8.02
CA THR A 20 4.89 35.70 -7.76
C THR A 20 3.69 36.64 -7.71
N LYS A 21 3.78 37.77 -7.03
CA LYS A 21 2.71 38.79 -6.98
C LYS A 21 2.39 39.34 -8.37
N SER A 22 3.43 39.64 -9.16
CA SER A 22 3.24 40.09 -10.55
C SER A 22 2.52 39.02 -11.37
N PHE A 23 2.93 37.75 -11.24
CA PHE A 23 2.27 36.61 -11.90
C PHE A 23 0.79 36.48 -11.53
N MET A 24 0.47 36.54 -10.24
CA MET A 24 -0.93 36.44 -9.77
C MET A 24 -1.81 37.56 -10.35
N LYS A 25 -1.29 38.79 -10.44
CA LYS A 25 -2.00 39.93 -11.05
C LYS A 25 -2.33 39.71 -12.54
N VAL A 26 -1.46 39.03 -13.28
CA VAL A 26 -1.74 38.66 -14.69
C VAL A 26 -2.65 37.45 -14.78
N ALA A 27 -2.53 36.49 -13.87
CA ALA A 27 -3.41 35.32 -13.80
C ALA A 27 -4.86 35.73 -13.53
N GLU A 28 -5.09 36.71 -12.65
CA GLU A 28 -6.41 37.31 -12.38
C GLU A 28 -7.02 37.94 -13.63
N GLN A 29 -6.22 38.61 -14.47
CA GLN A 29 -6.68 39.18 -15.73
C GLN A 29 -7.00 38.12 -16.80
N CYS A 30 -6.54 36.87 -16.60
CA CYS A 30 -6.75 35.75 -17.50
C CYS A 30 -7.77 34.72 -16.96
N ALA A 31 -8.46 35.02 -15.85
CA ALA A 31 -9.47 34.16 -15.26
C ALA A 31 -10.80 34.25 -16.04
N HIS A 32 -11.44 33.09 -16.30
CA HIS A 32 -12.76 33.04 -16.95
C HIS A 32 -13.92 33.12 -15.95
N GLU A 33 -15.17 33.11 -16.44
CA GLU A 33 -16.43 33.35 -15.71
C GLU A 33 -16.65 32.55 -14.40
N ASN A 34 -15.88 31.48 -14.16
CA ASN A 34 -15.93 30.66 -12.95
C ASN A 34 -14.72 30.85 -12.00
N ASN A 35 -13.93 31.93 -12.11
CA ASN A 35 -12.68 32.15 -11.35
C ASN A 35 -11.61 31.06 -11.55
N LEU A 36 -11.67 30.33 -12.67
CA LEU A 36 -10.70 29.30 -13.03
C LEU A 36 -9.67 29.90 -13.99
N VAL A 37 -8.39 29.90 -13.59
CA VAL A 37 -7.26 30.23 -14.46
C VAL A 37 -6.86 28.96 -15.21
N ARG A 38 -6.99 28.94 -16.54
CA ARG A 38 -6.51 27.80 -17.35
C ARG A 38 -5.00 27.71 -17.20
N CYS A 39 -4.50 26.54 -16.79
CA CYS A 39 -3.08 26.29 -16.70
C CYS A 39 -2.45 26.37 -18.11
N PRO A 40 -1.40 27.19 -18.32
CA PRO A 40 -0.81 27.41 -19.65
C PRO A 40 0.11 26.27 -20.14
N CYS A 41 0.27 25.18 -19.38
CA CYS A 41 1.02 23.99 -19.82
C CYS A 41 0.23 23.24 -20.91
N LYS A 42 0.94 22.73 -21.93
CA LYS A 42 0.35 21.85 -22.97
C LYS A 42 -0.05 20.46 -22.43
N GLU A 43 0.36 20.10 -21.22
CA GLU A 43 0.22 18.73 -20.67
C GLU A 43 -0.91 18.57 -19.65
N CYS A 44 -1.33 19.63 -18.95
CA CYS A 44 -2.25 19.51 -17.82
C CYS A 44 -3.74 19.56 -18.20
N GLN A 45 -4.09 19.37 -19.48
CA GLN A 45 -5.47 19.33 -19.98
C GLN A 45 -6.25 18.04 -19.60
N LYS A 46 -5.84 17.27 -18.59
CA LYS A 46 -6.43 15.94 -18.32
C LYS A 46 -6.86 15.65 -16.87
N PHE A 47 -6.88 16.62 -15.96
CA PHE A 47 -7.27 16.32 -14.58
C PHE A 47 -8.20 17.38 -13.98
N ASP A 48 -9.49 17.07 -13.98
CA ASP A 48 -10.51 17.77 -13.20
C ASP A 48 -10.70 17.04 -11.87
N ILE A 49 -10.55 17.76 -10.74
CA ILE A 49 -10.82 17.23 -9.41
C ILE A 49 -12.29 17.49 -9.09
N ASP A 50 -13.13 16.49 -9.29
CA ASP A 50 -14.53 16.56 -8.87
C ASP A 50 -14.67 16.25 -7.37
N LEU A 51 -14.75 17.30 -6.55
CA LEU A 51 -14.96 17.18 -5.10
C LEU A 51 -16.37 16.70 -4.72
N ASN A 52 -17.31 16.60 -5.68
CA ASN A 52 -18.63 16.00 -5.43
C ASN A 52 -18.53 14.49 -5.27
N LEU A 53 -17.50 13.86 -5.85
CA LEU A 53 -17.25 12.43 -5.69
C LEU A 53 -16.71 12.13 -4.27
N PRO A 54 -17.40 11.30 -3.46
CA PRO A 54 -17.00 11.06 -2.07
C PRO A 54 -15.58 10.50 -1.90
N HIS A 55 -15.14 9.65 -2.83
CA HIS A 55 -13.81 9.05 -2.79
C HIS A 55 -12.71 10.05 -3.13
N VAL A 56 -12.95 10.98 -4.06
CA VAL A 56 -12.03 12.08 -4.41
C VAL A 56 -11.91 13.03 -3.22
N ARG A 57 -13.04 13.47 -2.66
CA ARG A 57 -13.05 14.34 -1.47
C ARG A 57 -12.31 13.70 -0.30
N ARG A 58 -12.49 12.40 -0.07
CA ARG A 58 -11.76 11.65 0.97
C ARG A 58 -10.25 11.64 0.69
N CYS A 59 -9.84 11.37 -0.54
CA CYS A 59 -8.43 11.38 -0.94
C CYS A 59 -7.79 12.76 -0.72
N VAL A 60 -8.43 13.81 -1.21
CA VAL A 60 -7.97 15.20 -1.05
C VAL A 60 -7.88 15.57 0.42
N ASN A 61 -8.91 15.29 1.23
CA ASN A 61 -8.88 15.55 2.66
C ASN A 61 -7.77 14.80 3.40
N ASN A 62 -7.47 13.56 3.00
CA ASN A 62 -6.36 12.81 3.58
C ASN A 62 -5.00 13.46 3.26
N ILE A 63 -4.81 13.91 2.02
CA ILE A 63 -3.58 14.59 1.58
C ILE A 63 -3.43 15.93 2.33
N MET A 64 -4.49 16.74 2.32
CA MET A 64 -4.51 18.05 2.99
C MET A 64 -4.34 17.91 4.50
N GLY A 65 -4.99 16.92 5.12
CA GLY A 65 -4.84 16.60 6.53
C GLY A 65 -3.42 16.15 6.88
N GLY A 66 -2.74 15.43 5.97
CA GLY A 66 -1.32 15.13 6.09
C GLY A 66 -0.46 16.40 6.12
N ARG A 67 -0.62 17.27 5.11
CA ARG A 67 0.11 18.55 5.02
C ARG A 67 -0.13 19.46 6.22
N TYR A 68 -1.36 19.52 6.70
CA TYR A 68 -1.69 20.30 7.89
C TYR A 68 -1.00 19.75 9.14
N ARG A 69 -0.88 18.42 9.28
CA ARG A 69 -0.18 17.78 10.40
C ARG A 69 1.31 18.08 10.38
N ASP A 70 1.94 18.03 9.20
CA ASP A 70 3.35 18.38 9.02
C ASP A 70 3.59 19.86 9.37
N MET A 71 2.72 20.74 8.87
CA MET A 71 2.78 22.17 9.18
C MET A 71 2.63 22.44 10.68
N ARG A 72 1.68 21.77 11.34
CA ARG A 72 1.48 21.84 12.81
C ARG A 72 2.70 21.36 13.60
N HIS A 73 3.43 20.36 13.09
CA HIS A 73 4.67 19.90 13.70
C HIS A 73 5.73 21.01 13.63
N TRP A 74 5.99 21.58 12.45
CA TRP A 74 7.00 22.65 12.31
C TRP A 74 6.65 23.90 13.10
N MET A 75 5.38 24.27 13.17
CA MET A 75 4.90 25.34 14.03
C MET A 75 5.16 25.07 15.51
N TYR A 76 4.98 23.82 15.96
CA TYR A 76 5.25 23.46 17.33
C TYR A 76 6.75 23.42 17.64
N ASP A 77 7.58 22.96 16.71
CA ASP A 77 9.04 23.04 16.84
C ASP A 77 9.48 24.50 17.00
N HIS A 78 9.00 25.39 16.13
CA HIS A 78 9.26 26.83 16.23
C HIS A 78 8.76 27.42 17.55
N TYR A 79 7.61 26.97 18.06
CA TYR A 79 7.12 27.39 19.39
C TYR A 79 8.09 26.98 20.51
N LEU A 80 8.70 25.79 20.41
CA LEU A 80 9.63 25.27 21.40
C LEU A 80 11.00 25.95 21.40
N ASP A 81 11.35 26.68 20.33
CA ASP A 81 12.58 27.47 20.26
C ASP A 81 12.57 28.66 21.25
N TYR A 82 11.39 29.03 21.77
CA TYR A 82 11.22 30.11 22.73
C TYR A 82 10.90 29.57 24.13
N PRO A 83 11.51 30.14 25.19
CA PRO A 83 11.38 29.63 26.56
C PRO A 83 10.02 29.95 27.21
N SER A 84 9.27 30.92 26.67
CA SER A 84 8.00 31.36 27.24
C SER A 84 6.93 31.62 26.19
N LEU A 85 5.66 31.54 26.59
CA LEU A 85 4.52 31.88 25.75
C LEU A 85 4.61 33.34 25.25
N GLU A 86 4.96 34.27 26.14
CA GLU A 86 5.06 35.70 25.80
C GLU A 86 6.12 35.96 24.72
N GLU A 87 7.22 35.22 24.75
CA GLU A 87 8.28 35.32 23.75
C GLU A 87 7.87 34.64 22.45
N ALA A 88 7.28 33.45 22.51
CA ALA A 88 6.75 32.76 21.33
C ALA A 88 5.69 33.59 20.58
N LEU A 89 4.85 34.35 21.29
CA LEU A 89 3.83 35.20 20.68
C LEU A 89 4.40 36.36 19.85
N LYS A 90 5.60 36.85 20.19
CA LYS A 90 6.28 37.92 19.43
C LYS A 90 6.89 37.40 18.13
N HIS A 91 7.08 36.09 18.02
CA HIS A 91 7.76 35.44 16.91
C HIS A 91 6.79 34.53 16.14
N SER A 92 5.87 35.13 15.38
CA SER A 92 4.91 34.36 14.56
C SER A 92 5.62 33.47 13.53
N TYR A 93 5.09 32.27 13.32
CA TYR A 93 5.62 31.35 12.31
C TYR A 93 5.50 31.97 10.90
N PRO A 94 6.54 31.90 10.04
CA PRO A 94 6.51 32.51 8.72
C PRO A 94 5.31 32.05 7.87
N GLY A 95 4.56 33.01 7.33
CA GLY A 95 3.40 32.74 6.48
C GLY A 95 2.08 32.50 7.22
N ILE A 96 2.06 32.60 8.55
CA ILE A 96 0.85 32.54 9.38
C ILE A 96 0.55 33.93 9.92
N CYS A 97 -0.72 34.30 9.95
CA CYS A 97 -1.09 35.60 10.50
C CYS A 97 -0.89 35.61 12.02
N PRO A 98 -0.55 36.76 12.63
CA PRO A 98 -0.32 36.85 14.07
C PRO A 98 -1.50 36.38 14.93
N ASP A 99 -2.74 36.63 14.48
CA ASP A 99 -3.95 36.24 15.21
C ASP A 99 -4.12 34.71 15.27
N ASP A 100 -3.93 34.01 14.14
CA ASP A 100 -3.98 32.54 14.09
C ASP A 100 -2.84 31.92 14.91
N TRP A 101 -1.65 32.53 14.85
CA TRP A 101 -0.50 32.10 15.66
C TRP A 101 -0.81 32.25 17.15
N ALA A 102 -1.33 33.40 17.57
CA ALA A 102 -1.71 33.64 18.95
C ALA A 102 -2.77 32.64 19.41
N TRP A 103 -3.78 32.37 18.59
CA TRP A 103 -4.81 31.37 18.88
C TRP A 103 -4.20 29.98 19.09
N LEU A 104 -3.26 29.55 18.23
CA LEU A 104 -2.58 28.25 18.37
C LEU A 104 -1.76 28.17 19.66
N CYS A 105 -0.96 29.19 19.95
CA CYS A 105 -0.13 29.26 21.14
C CYS A 105 -0.98 29.17 22.42
N HIS A 106 -2.07 29.95 22.51
CA HIS A 106 -2.95 29.95 23.68
C HIS A 106 -3.80 28.69 23.82
N ASN A 107 -4.48 28.28 22.75
CA ASN A 107 -5.53 27.25 22.83
C ASN A 107 -5.00 25.83 22.63
N ILE A 108 -3.84 25.68 21.97
CA ILE A 108 -3.25 24.37 21.70
C ILE A 108 -2.00 24.19 22.53
N TYR A 109 -0.93 24.93 22.26
CA TYR A 109 0.40 24.60 22.79
C TYR A 109 0.56 24.87 24.28
N ASN A 110 -0.05 25.94 24.79
CA ASN A 110 -0.06 26.28 26.20
C ASN A 110 -1.20 25.59 26.99
N SER A 111 -2.06 24.81 26.32
CA SER A 111 -3.13 24.10 27.02
C SER A 111 -2.55 22.97 27.88
N ALA A 112 -3.06 22.83 29.10
CA ALA A 112 -2.58 21.82 30.06
C ALA A 112 -2.74 20.38 29.52
N SER A 113 -3.81 20.11 28.77
CA SER A 113 -4.06 18.81 28.15
C SER A 113 -3.00 18.47 27.11
N PHE A 114 -2.66 19.42 26.23
CA PHE A 114 -1.63 19.24 25.22
C PHE A 114 -0.24 19.09 25.83
N GLN A 115 0.13 19.92 26.80
CA GLN A 115 1.43 19.82 27.49
C GLN A 115 1.58 18.47 28.20
N THR A 116 0.52 18.00 28.87
CA THR A 116 0.50 16.67 29.50
C THR A 116 0.69 15.56 28.47
N GLN A 117 -0.04 15.62 27.36
CA GLN A 117 0.06 14.62 26.29
C GLN A 117 1.42 14.63 25.61
N SER A 118 1.96 15.82 25.31
CA SER A 118 3.27 16.02 24.69
C SER A 118 4.39 15.45 25.57
N THR A 119 4.35 15.75 26.88
CA THR A 119 5.33 15.23 27.85
C THR A 119 5.29 13.70 27.94
N LYS A 120 4.08 13.12 28.04
CA LYS A 120 3.91 11.66 28.03
C LYS A 120 4.42 11.03 26.74
N ASN A 121 4.11 11.63 25.59
CA ASN A 121 4.56 11.15 24.28
C ASN A 121 6.08 11.22 24.14
N LYS A 122 6.72 12.30 24.61
CA LYS A 122 8.18 12.44 24.63
C LYS A 122 8.84 11.38 25.51
N ALA A 123 8.32 11.15 26.72
CA ALA A 123 8.79 10.11 27.62
C ALA A 123 8.61 8.70 27.02
N ASN A 124 7.50 8.44 26.32
CA ASN A 124 7.27 7.17 25.64
C ASN A 124 8.19 7.00 24.42
N ARG A 125 8.45 8.07 23.66
CA ARG A 125 9.36 8.04 22.52
C ARG A 125 10.80 7.76 22.95
N ALA A 126 11.22 8.27 24.10
CA ALA A 126 12.53 8.00 24.70
C ALA A 126 12.73 6.55 25.11
N LYS A 127 11.65 5.78 25.35
CA LYS A 127 11.71 4.33 25.62
C LYS A 127 11.89 3.49 24.36
N LEU A 128 11.84 4.08 23.16
CA LEU A 128 12.04 3.32 21.94
C LEU A 128 13.55 3.04 21.76
N PRO A 129 13.99 1.76 21.78
CA PRO A 129 15.41 1.42 21.81
C PRO A 129 16.12 1.73 20.48
N TYR A 130 15.42 1.66 19.36
CA TYR A 130 15.93 1.97 18.02
C TYR A 130 14.80 2.22 17.02
N VAL A 131 15.14 2.84 15.89
CA VAL A 131 14.25 3.04 14.74
C VAL A 131 14.77 2.19 13.59
N HIS A 132 13.89 1.50 12.87
CA HIS A 132 14.27 0.74 11.67
C HIS A 132 14.65 1.67 10.52
N CYS A 133 15.45 1.16 9.58
CA CYS A 133 15.85 1.83 8.34
C CYS A 133 15.16 1.29 7.07
N GLY A 134 14.19 0.36 7.21
CA GLY A 134 13.44 -0.26 6.10
C GLY A 134 12.51 0.66 5.26
N GLY A 135 12.57 1.98 5.45
CA GLY A 135 11.79 2.96 4.68
C GLY A 135 10.28 2.90 4.90
N SER A 136 9.51 3.34 3.89
CA SER A 136 8.03 3.37 3.92
C SER A 136 7.37 2.07 3.48
N ARG A 137 8.15 1.06 3.09
CA ARG A 137 7.62 -0.24 2.66
C ARG A 137 7.13 -1.01 3.90
N PRO A 138 5.88 -1.48 3.93
CA PRO A 138 5.39 -2.30 5.03
C PRO A 138 6.17 -3.61 5.14
N PHE A 139 6.40 -4.08 6.37
CA PHE A 139 7.15 -5.31 6.62
C PHE A 139 6.46 -6.57 6.11
N VAL A 140 5.12 -6.57 6.07
CA VAL A 140 4.33 -7.67 5.47
C VAL A 140 4.72 -7.88 4.01
N ASN A 141 4.90 -6.81 3.24
CA ASN A 141 5.31 -6.91 1.83
C ASN A 141 6.71 -7.50 1.64
N TYR A 142 7.62 -7.37 2.61
CA TYR A 142 8.93 -8.03 2.49
C TYR A 142 8.78 -9.56 2.54
N LEU A 143 7.83 -10.06 3.34
CA LEU A 143 7.57 -11.48 3.53
C LEU A 143 6.68 -12.06 2.43
N GLU A 144 5.65 -11.32 2.00
CA GLU A 144 4.72 -11.78 0.96
C GLU A 144 5.34 -11.78 -0.45
N ASP A 145 6.28 -10.86 -0.73
CA ASP A 145 6.96 -10.79 -2.02
C ASP A 145 8.21 -11.69 -2.09
N ASP A 146 8.34 -12.68 -1.18
CA ASP A 146 9.47 -13.61 -1.04
C ASP A 146 10.85 -12.93 -1.09
N MET A 147 10.95 -11.69 -0.65
CA MET A 147 12.19 -10.91 -0.71
C MET A 147 13.18 -11.27 0.40
N VAL A 148 12.68 -11.89 1.48
CA VAL A 148 13.46 -12.30 2.65
C VAL A 148 13.02 -13.66 3.13
N ASP A 149 13.95 -14.45 3.63
CA ASP A 149 13.69 -15.79 4.17
C ASP A 149 13.31 -15.73 5.66
N GLY A 150 12.07 -15.29 5.90
CA GLY A 150 11.45 -15.27 7.23
C GLY A 150 11.75 -14.03 8.08
N GLU A 151 11.24 -14.05 9.32
CA GLU A 151 11.25 -12.89 10.23
C GLU A 151 12.65 -12.47 10.71
N ILE A 152 13.63 -13.37 10.77
CA ILE A 152 15.00 -13.05 11.21
C ILE A 152 15.71 -12.22 10.14
N GLU A 153 15.65 -12.64 8.88
CA GLU A 153 16.25 -11.87 7.77
C GLU A 153 15.49 -10.55 7.54
N LEU A 154 14.16 -10.55 7.72
CA LEU A 154 13.38 -9.32 7.74
C LEU A 154 13.93 -8.31 8.75
N PHE A 155 14.22 -8.74 9.98
CA PHE A 155 14.80 -7.87 10.99
C PHE A 155 16.16 -7.32 10.52
N ARG A 156 17.03 -8.17 9.98
CA ARG A 156 18.34 -7.76 9.44
C ARG A 156 18.19 -6.69 8.37
N VAL A 157 17.41 -6.92 7.30
CA VAL A 157 17.31 -5.96 6.18
C VAL A 157 16.63 -4.65 6.57
N THR A 158 15.80 -4.67 7.62
CA THR A 158 15.12 -3.47 8.11
C THR A 158 15.90 -2.71 9.18
N HIS A 159 16.93 -3.31 9.79
CA HIS A 159 17.73 -2.71 10.88
C HIS A 159 19.23 -2.63 10.56
N PHE A 160 19.65 -3.07 9.38
CA PHE A 160 21.01 -2.95 8.86
C PHE A 160 21.05 -2.12 7.59
N SER A 161 21.94 -1.13 7.57
CA SER A 161 22.27 -0.35 6.37
C SER A 161 23.60 -0.82 5.80
N LYS A 162 23.66 -1.05 4.49
CA LYS A 162 24.92 -1.35 3.79
C LYS A 162 25.98 -0.26 3.94
N THR A 163 25.58 1.00 4.17
CA THR A 163 26.50 2.14 4.30
C THR A 163 26.78 2.52 5.74
N LYS A 164 25.78 2.41 6.63
CA LYS A 164 25.89 2.85 8.04
C LYS A 164 26.02 1.71 9.05
N GLY A 165 25.90 0.46 8.61
CA GLY A 165 25.83 -0.70 9.49
C GLY A 165 24.50 -0.80 10.24
N TRP A 166 24.53 -1.47 11.39
CA TRP A 166 23.37 -1.62 12.27
C TRP A 166 22.85 -0.29 12.80
N VAL A 167 21.53 -0.18 12.96
CA VAL A 167 20.88 1.03 13.50
C VAL A 167 21.37 1.38 14.90
N ASN A 168 21.70 0.38 15.72
CA ASN A 168 22.44 0.50 16.97
C ASN A 168 22.98 -0.87 17.42
N GLU A 169 23.77 -0.87 18.49
CA GLU A 169 24.36 -2.08 19.08
C GLU A 169 23.29 -3.05 19.61
N VAL A 170 22.21 -2.54 20.22
CA VAL A 170 21.12 -3.40 20.73
C VAL A 170 20.45 -4.19 19.61
N ALA A 171 20.21 -3.58 18.44
CA ALA A 171 19.65 -4.29 17.30
C ALA A 171 20.60 -5.36 16.78
N HIS A 172 21.91 -5.09 16.75
CA HIS A 172 22.92 -6.08 16.37
C HIS A 172 22.91 -7.28 17.30
N LEU A 173 22.99 -7.05 18.61
CA LEU A 173 22.98 -8.12 19.62
C LEU A 173 21.70 -8.96 19.57
N ASN A 174 20.54 -8.31 19.38
CA ASN A 174 19.28 -9.04 19.20
C ASN A 174 19.33 -9.94 17.96
N HIS A 175 19.86 -9.44 16.83
CA HIS A 175 19.98 -10.25 15.63
C HIS A 175 20.91 -11.45 15.84
N ASP A 176 22.07 -11.24 16.44
CA ASP A 176 23.02 -12.31 16.71
C ASP A 176 22.42 -13.37 17.63
N GLN A 177 21.67 -12.97 18.66
CA GLN A 177 20.94 -13.89 19.53
C GLN A 177 19.86 -14.68 18.77
N MET A 178 19.14 -14.05 17.84
CA MET A 178 18.14 -14.75 17.00
C MET A 178 18.81 -15.81 16.11
N VAL A 179 19.96 -15.48 15.51
CA VAL A 179 20.74 -16.41 14.68
C VAL A 179 21.31 -17.55 15.52
N GLU A 180 21.81 -17.27 16.72
CA GLU A 180 22.36 -18.28 17.63
C GLU A 180 21.29 -19.30 18.03
N ILE A 181 20.10 -18.85 18.46
CA ILE A 181 18.98 -19.74 18.79
C ILE A 181 18.59 -20.59 17.57
N GLN A 182 18.56 -19.99 16.38
CA GLN A 182 18.23 -20.70 15.14
C GLN A 182 19.26 -21.78 14.80
N GLN A 183 20.55 -21.54 15.06
CA GLN A 183 21.63 -22.52 14.84
C GLN A 183 21.62 -23.64 15.87
N GLN A 184 21.43 -23.32 17.16
CA GLN A 184 21.37 -24.31 18.24
C GLN A 184 20.29 -25.37 17.99
N GLN A 185 19.12 -24.96 17.50
CA GLN A 185 18.02 -25.86 17.16
C GLN A 185 18.26 -26.74 15.93
N GLN A 186 19.20 -26.37 15.07
CA GLN A 186 19.61 -27.22 13.94
C GLN A 186 20.58 -28.32 14.37
N THR A 187 21.32 -28.10 15.47
CA THR A 187 22.34 -29.03 15.97
C THR A 187 21.83 -30.03 17.02
N ASP A 188 20.75 -29.72 17.73
CA ASP A 188 20.23 -30.56 18.83
C ASP A 188 18.75 -30.92 18.62
N PRO A 189 18.44 -32.02 17.92
CA PRO A 189 17.08 -32.48 17.69
C PRO A 189 16.55 -33.29 18.89
N GLU A 190 16.73 -32.80 20.12
CA GLU A 190 16.03 -33.34 21.28
C GLU A 190 14.51 -33.09 21.14
N GLU A 191 13.69 -33.95 21.76
CA GLU A 191 12.26 -34.28 21.57
C GLU A 191 11.21 -33.12 21.46
N THR A 192 11.64 -31.86 21.49
CA THR A 192 10.80 -30.68 21.44
C THR A 192 10.77 -30.10 20.02
N LYS A 193 9.57 -29.77 19.51
CA LYS A 193 9.38 -29.13 18.20
C LYS A 193 10.29 -27.89 18.07
N PRO A 194 11.11 -27.76 17.01
CA PRO A 194 11.98 -26.60 16.82
C PRO A 194 11.14 -25.33 16.70
N LEU A 195 11.62 -24.24 17.30
CA LEU A 195 10.93 -22.95 17.24
C LEU A 195 10.95 -22.43 15.81
N THR A 196 9.81 -21.89 15.40
CA THR A 196 9.73 -21.12 14.17
C THR A 196 10.56 -19.83 14.29
N GLN A 197 11.05 -19.27 13.17
CA GLN A 197 11.74 -17.97 13.17
C GLN A 197 10.94 -16.88 13.90
N ARG A 198 9.61 -16.93 13.78
CA ARG A 198 8.67 -16.11 14.53
C ARG A 198 8.79 -16.26 16.04
N GLU A 199 8.79 -17.48 16.56
CA GLU A 199 8.89 -17.74 17.99
C GLU A 199 10.26 -17.30 18.53
N ILE A 200 11.32 -17.48 17.75
CA ILE A 200 12.66 -16.97 18.07
C ILE A 200 12.64 -15.43 18.17
N CYS A 201 12.03 -14.74 17.20
CA CYS A 201 11.86 -13.29 17.25
C CYS A 201 11.05 -12.82 18.47
N ILE A 202 10.01 -13.58 18.88
CA ILE A 202 9.21 -13.27 20.07
C ILE A 202 10.06 -13.41 21.33
N GLU A 203 10.86 -14.46 21.44
CA GLU A 203 11.73 -14.72 22.58
C GLU A 203 12.76 -13.59 22.76
N VAL A 204 13.44 -13.20 21.67
CA VAL A 204 14.49 -12.19 21.73
C VAL A 204 13.95 -10.76 21.81
N LEU A 205 12.99 -10.40 20.95
CA LEU A 205 12.52 -9.02 20.82
C LEU A 205 11.40 -8.72 21.82
N GLY A 206 10.61 -9.73 22.20
CA GLY A 206 9.40 -9.62 23.01
C GLY A 206 8.12 -9.30 22.21
N LYS A 207 6.96 -9.60 22.82
CA LYS A 207 5.63 -9.35 22.26
C LYS A 207 5.06 -7.98 22.67
N LYS A 208 4.27 -7.36 21.80
CA LYS A 208 3.35 -6.26 22.12
C LYS A 208 1.99 -6.52 21.47
N SER A 209 0.91 -5.89 21.95
CA SER A 209 -0.44 -6.09 21.39
C SER A 209 -0.45 -5.84 19.89
N GLY A 210 -0.65 -6.90 19.10
CA GLY A 210 -0.80 -6.85 17.64
C GLY A 210 0.48 -6.90 16.79
N TYR A 211 1.70 -6.86 17.34
CA TYR A 211 2.96 -6.94 16.58
C TYR A 211 4.17 -7.35 17.44
N PHE A 212 5.26 -7.84 16.81
CA PHE A 212 6.55 -8.06 17.49
C PHE A 212 7.25 -6.74 17.77
N ARG A 213 7.95 -6.62 18.90
CA ARG A 213 8.74 -5.40 19.18
C ARG A 213 9.79 -5.21 18.08
N GLY A 214 10.00 -3.96 17.65
CA GLY A 214 10.92 -3.64 16.56
C GLY A 214 10.35 -3.87 15.15
N LEU A 215 9.29 -4.68 14.98
CA LEU A 215 8.72 -5.04 13.68
C LEU A 215 7.39 -4.34 13.33
N GLY A 216 7.11 -3.15 13.87
CA GLY A 216 6.04 -2.24 13.40
C GLY A 216 4.68 -2.89 13.07
N ASN A 217 4.01 -2.46 12.00
CA ASN A 217 2.85 -3.18 11.40
C ASN A 217 3.33 -4.41 10.58
N GLY A 218 4.18 -5.24 11.17
CA GLY A 218 4.64 -6.50 10.61
C GLY A 218 3.67 -7.64 10.89
N PRO A 219 4.12 -8.89 10.75
CA PRO A 219 3.26 -10.05 10.99
C PRO A 219 2.69 -9.99 12.40
N ARG A 220 1.38 -10.21 12.51
CA ARG A 220 0.69 -10.16 13.79
C ARG A 220 1.05 -11.41 14.62
N PRO A 221 1.47 -11.26 15.88
CA PRO A 221 1.50 -12.34 16.84
C PRO A 221 0.12 -12.99 16.88
N THR A 222 0.09 -14.30 17.10
CA THR A 222 -1.15 -14.97 17.49
C THR A 222 -1.69 -14.25 18.73
N SER A 223 -2.88 -13.68 18.59
CA SER A 223 -3.55 -12.92 19.63
C SER A 223 -3.82 -13.84 20.83
N ASN A 224 -3.68 -13.32 22.06
CA ASN A 224 -4.14 -14.06 23.27
C ASN A 224 -5.67 -14.17 23.32
N HIS A 225 -6.38 -13.32 22.57
CA HIS A 225 -7.75 -13.58 22.19
C HIS A 225 -7.67 -14.40 20.92
N GLY A 226 -7.74 -15.74 21.05
CA GLY A 226 -7.79 -16.62 19.90
C GLY A 226 -8.75 -16.04 18.87
N VAL A 227 -8.29 -15.95 17.62
CA VAL A 227 -9.26 -16.03 16.52
C VAL A 227 -10.01 -17.32 16.82
N ASP A 228 -11.32 -17.22 16.95
CA ASP A 228 -12.18 -18.37 17.21
C ASP A 228 -11.83 -19.43 16.16
N THR A 229 -11.10 -20.47 16.60
CA THR A 229 -10.53 -21.50 15.72
C THR A 229 -11.64 -22.12 14.89
N SER A 230 -12.87 -22.10 15.42
CA SER A 230 -14.09 -22.53 14.74
C SER A 230 -14.37 -21.81 13.42
N GLU A 231 -14.13 -20.51 13.27
CA GLU A 231 -14.45 -19.80 12.02
C GLU A 231 -13.38 -20.05 10.95
N ALA A 232 -12.10 -20.16 11.36
CA ALA A 232 -11.02 -20.56 10.46
C ALA A 232 -11.22 -22.01 9.97
N ASP A 233 -11.51 -22.94 10.87
CA ASP A 233 -11.80 -24.34 10.53
C ASP A 233 -13.05 -24.45 9.64
N ARG A 234 -14.08 -23.63 9.88
CA ARG A 234 -15.28 -23.59 9.04
C ARG A 234 -14.97 -23.07 7.64
N LEU A 235 -14.15 -22.03 7.51
CA LEU A 235 -13.71 -21.50 6.21
C LEU A 235 -12.83 -22.50 5.45
N HIS A 236 -11.90 -23.17 6.13
CA HIS A 236 -11.09 -24.23 5.54
C HIS A 236 -11.95 -25.42 5.06
N GLY A 237 -12.98 -25.79 5.83
CA GLY A 237 -13.97 -26.80 5.42
C GLY A 237 -14.77 -26.38 4.20
N ILE A 238 -15.20 -25.12 4.13
CA ILE A 238 -15.90 -24.56 2.96
C ILE A 238 -14.99 -24.59 1.72
N ILE A 239 -13.73 -24.16 1.85
CA ILE A 239 -12.75 -24.15 0.74
C ILE A 239 -12.50 -25.58 0.24
N SER A 240 -12.31 -26.53 1.15
CA SER A 240 -12.07 -27.94 0.81
C SER A 240 -13.28 -28.55 0.09
N SER A 241 -14.49 -28.25 0.56
CA SER A 241 -15.73 -28.69 -0.09
C SER A 241 -15.93 -28.05 -1.47
N GLN A 242 -15.63 -26.75 -1.61
CA GLN A 242 -15.69 -26.05 -2.89
C GLN A 242 -14.67 -26.61 -3.89
N GLN A 243 -13.45 -26.93 -3.46
CA GLN A 243 -12.43 -27.52 -4.31
C GLN A 243 -12.87 -28.90 -4.84
N SER A 244 -13.35 -29.78 -3.97
CA SER A 244 -13.86 -31.10 -4.39
C SER A 244 -15.05 -31.01 -5.36
N ARG A 245 -15.92 -30.00 -5.20
CA ARG A 245 -17.02 -29.74 -6.15
C ARG A 245 -16.51 -29.28 -7.50
N LEU A 246 -15.52 -28.40 -7.53
CA LEU A 246 -14.89 -27.94 -8.77
C LEU A 246 -14.21 -29.10 -9.50
N ASP A 247 -13.46 -29.94 -8.79
CA ASP A 247 -12.79 -31.11 -9.36
C ASP A 247 -13.81 -32.09 -9.97
N SER A 248 -14.94 -32.32 -9.28
CA SER A 248 -16.02 -33.17 -9.81
C SER A 248 -16.66 -32.59 -11.07
N GLN A 249 -16.90 -31.27 -11.09
CA GLN A 249 -17.45 -30.59 -12.27
C GLN A 249 -16.48 -30.64 -13.46
N ASP A 250 -15.17 -30.58 -13.22
CA ASP A 250 -14.18 -30.67 -14.30
C ASP A 250 -14.16 -32.07 -14.93
N VAL A 251 -14.33 -33.13 -14.13
CA VAL A 251 -14.48 -34.50 -14.63
C VAL A 251 -15.74 -34.64 -15.49
N GLU A 252 -16.89 -34.13 -15.03
CA GLU A 252 -18.15 -34.16 -15.81
C GLU A 252 -18.03 -33.38 -17.13
N LEU A 253 -17.39 -32.20 -17.09
CA LEU A 253 -17.14 -31.41 -18.30
C LEU A 253 -16.24 -32.13 -19.30
N GLN A 254 -15.22 -32.85 -18.83
CA GLN A 254 -14.37 -33.66 -19.70
C GLN A 254 -15.13 -34.82 -20.35
N GLU A 255 -16.05 -35.45 -19.63
CA GLU A 255 -16.88 -36.54 -20.16
C GLU A 255 -17.92 -36.03 -21.17
N GLN A 256 -18.54 -34.88 -20.89
CA GLN A 256 -19.42 -34.21 -21.85
C GLN A 256 -18.67 -33.81 -23.13
N LYS A 257 -17.46 -33.26 -23.02
CA LYS A 257 -16.62 -32.95 -24.20
C LYS A 257 -16.35 -34.17 -25.06
N LYS A 258 -15.96 -35.31 -24.47
CA LYS A 258 -15.78 -36.56 -25.21
C LYS A 258 -17.05 -37.02 -25.92
N THR A 259 -18.21 -36.83 -25.29
CA THR A 259 -19.50 -37.19 -25.89
C THR A 259 -19.82 -36.29 -27.09
N ILE A 260 -19.55 -34.99 -26.98
CA ILE A 260 -19.70 -34.03 -28.08
C ILE A 260 -18.78 -34.41 -29.24
N ASP A 261 -17.50 -34.69 -28.98
CA ASP A 261 -16.54 -35.11 -30.01
C ASP A 261 -16.99 -36.39 -30.74
N GLN A 262 -17.56 -37.35 -30.01
CA GLN A 262 -18.14 -38.57 -30.60
C GLN A 262 -19.36 -38.27 -31.47
N LEU A 263 -20.24 -37.37 -31.04
CA LEU A 263 -21.41 -36.96 -31.82
C LEU A 263 -20.98 -36.22 -33.10
N GLU A 264 -20.00 -35.32 -33.02
CA GLU A 264 -19.43 -34.61 -34.17
C GLU A 264 -18.81 -35.59 -35.18
N SER A 265 -18.08 -36.60 -34.70
CA SER A 265 -17.54 -37.65 -35.57
C SER A 265 -18.64 -38.46 -36.26
N ARG A 266 -19.74 -38.78 -35.56
CA ARG A 266 -20.88 -39.50 -36.16
C ARG A 266 -21.63 -38.66 -37.18
N LEU A 267 -21.82 -37.37 -36.90
CA LEU A 267 -22.41 -36.43 -37.85
C LEU A 267 -21.55 -36.33 -39.12
N SER A 268 -20.23 -36.20 -38.98
CA SER A 268 -19.31 -36.18 -40.11
C SER A 268 -19.36 -37.47 -40.95
N GLN A 269 -19.46 -38.64 -40.29
CA GLN A 269 -19.64 -39.91 -41.00
C GLN A 269 -20.97 -39.97 -41.75
N PHE A 270 -22.06 -39.47 -41.15
CA PHE A 270 -23.38 -39.42 -41.78
C PHE A 270 -23.41 -38.47 -42.97
N GLU A 271 -22.79 -37.29 -42.87
CA GLU A 271 -22.61 -36.36 -43.98
C GLU A 271 -21.83 -37.00 -45.13
N GLY A 272 -20.75 -37.72 -44.84
CA GLY A 272 -19.98 -38.47 -45.84
C GLY A 272 -20.80 -39.56 -46.53
N MET A 273 -21.60 -40.32 -45.78
CA MET A 273 -22.51 -41.32 -46.34
C MET A 273 -23.58 -40.69 -47.23
N MET A 274 -24.17 -39.56 -46.82
CA MET A 274 -25.14 -38.83 -47.64
C MET A 274 -24.50 -38.30 -48.93
N GLN A 275 -23.30 -37.72 -48.88
CA GLN A 275 -22.59 -37.26 -50.08
C GLN A 275 -22.32 -38.42 -51.07
N GLN A 276 -21.94 -39.60 -50.59
CA GLN A 276 -21.76 -40.79 -51.44
C GLN A 276 -23.08 -41.28 -52.04
N PHE A 277 -24.18 -41.26 -51.28
CA PHE A 277 -25.50 -41.64 -51.78
C PHE A 277 -25.99 -40.72 -52.90
N PHE A 278 -25.87 -39.39 -52.72
CA PHE A 278 -26.20 -38.42 -53.77
C PHE A 278 -25.28 -38.51 -55.00
N SER A 279 -24.00 -38.83 -54.80
CA SER A 279 -23.04 -39.03 -55.90
C SER A 279 -23.32 -40.31 -56.71
N SER A 280 -23.83 -41.37 -56.08
CA SER A 280 -24.15 -42.64 -56.77
C SER A 280 -25.46 -42.58 -57.56
N GLN A 281 -26.48 -41.89 -57.05
CA GLN A 281 -27.73 -41.65 -57.79
C GLN A 281 -27.60 -40.63 -58.94
N GLY A 282 -26.62 -39.72 -58.87
CA GLY A 282 -26.31 -38.77 -59.95
C GLY A 282 -25.79 -39.42 -61.24
N SER A 283 -25.41 -40.71 -61.25
CA SER A 283 -25.00 -41.43 -62.46
C SER A 283 -26.15 -42.14 -63.20
N ALA A 284 -27.34 -42.24 -62.60
CA ALA A 284 -28.46 -43.01 -63.12
C ALA A 284 -29.50 -42.20 -63.93
N PHE A 285 -29.28 -40.88 -64.13
CA PHE A 285 -30.17 -40.05 -64.94
C PHE A 285 -29.44 -39.47 -66.17
N ARG A 286 -29.02 -40.35 -67.09
CA ARG A 286 -28.81 -39.95 -68.48
C ARG A 286 -30.18 -39.92 -69.15
N PHE A 287 -30.62 -38.72 -69.47
CA PHE A 287 -31.74 -38.45 -70.37
C PHE A 287 -31.66 -39.35 -71.61
N THR A 288 -32.65 -40.21 -71.81
CA THR A 288 -32.93 -40.79 -73.13
C THR A 288 -33.66 -39.73 -73.94
N ASP A 289 -32.95 -39.05 -74.84
CA ASP A 289 -33.56 -38.36 -75.96
C ASP A 289 -34.30 -39.40 -76.81
N SER A 290 -35.63 -39.36 -76.75
CA SER A 290 -36.50 -40.07 -77.68
C SER A 290 -37.04 -39.02 -78.66
N ALA A 291 -36.49 -39.06 -79.86
CA ALA A 291 -37.05 -38.40 -81.02
C ALA A 291 -38.43 -38.98 -81.34
N THR A 292 -39.40 -38.11 -81.64
CA THR A 292 -40.57 -38.49 -82.43
C THR A 292 -40.79 -37.43 -83.51
N GLN A 293 -40.93 -37.91 -84.75
CA GLN A 293 -41.57 -37.20 -85.87
C GLN A 293 -43.02 -36.87 -85.56
#